data_AF-A0A134ARG1-F1
#
_entry.id   AF-A0A134ARG1-F1
#
_cell.length_a   1.000
_cell.length_b   1.000
_cell.length_c   1.000
_cell.angle_alpha   90.00
_cell.angle_beta   90.00
_cell.angle_gamma   90.00
#
_symmetry.space_group_name_H-M   'P 1'
#
loop_
_entity.id
_entity.type
_entity.pdbx_description
1 polymer ?
#
loop_
_entity_poly.entity_id
_entity_poly.type
_entity_poly.pdbx_seq_one_letter_code
_entity_poly.pdbx_strand_id
1 'polypeptide(L)'
;MQGIFIFIFIFEEVVALKLNARQKAFCEYYVASGNATESAIKAGYKERYARQNTPKLLRNTTLVGYIKELREKTKTSRIMTAIERREFLTEVIKNGKEKIQDRLKALDILNKMDGEYIEKMQLSGQLNTNPFSGLTIEELRALAGGKSG
;
A
#
# COMPACT_ATOMS: atom_id res chain seq x y z
N MET A 1 -3.62 14.60 -25.56
CA MET A 1 -3.21 15.00 -24.19
C MET A 1 -2.73 13.80 -23.37
N GLN A 2 -1.65 13.11 -23.79
CA GLN A 2 -1.02 12.02 -23.01
C GLN A 2 0.40 12.36 -22.54
N GLY A 3 1.03 13.37 -23.15
CA GLY A 3 2.41 13.77 -22.81
C GLY A 3 2.56 14.50 -21.48
N ILE A 4 1.56 15.29 -21.03
CA ILE A 4 1.65 16.04 -19.77
C ILE A 4 1.54 15.11 -18.55
N PHE A 5 0.70 14.08 -18.63
CA PHE A 5 0.50 13.13 -17.52
C PHE A 5 1.74 12.25 -17.28
N ILE A 6 2.41 11.80 -18.34
CA ILE A 6 3.66 11.03 -18.23
C ILE A 6 4.79 11.92 -17.71
N PHE A 7 4.87 13.19 -18.13
CA PHE A 7 5.90 14.11 -17.69
C PHE A 7 5.79 14.48 -16.19
N ILE A 8 4.57 14.56 -15.66
CA ILE A 8 4.32 14.78 -14.22
C ILE A 8 4.71 13.52 -13.41
N PHE A 9 4.41 12.32 -13.91
CA PHE A 9 4.71 11.07 -13.21
C PHE A 9 6.22 10.78 -13.11
N ILE A 10 6.98 11.09 -14.17
CA ILE A 10 8.44 10.93 -14.18
C ILE A 10 9.13 11.92 -13.22
N PHE A 11 8.53 13.09 -12.96
CA PHE A 11 9.10 14.08 -12.04
C PHE A 11 8.96 13.70 -10.56
N GLU A 12 7.95 12.91 -10.17
CA GLU A 12 7.87 12.38 -8.80
C GLU A 12 8.90 11.27 -8.54
N GLU A 13 9.22 10.46 -9.56
CA GLU A 13 10.09 9.29 -9.39
C GLU A 13 11.60 9.63 -9.48
N VAL A 14 11.96 10.81 -10.01
CA VAL A 14 13.37 11.23 -10.19
C VAL A 14 13.69 12.55 -9.49
N VAL A 15 13.17 12.77 -8.29
CA VAL A 15 13.90 13.62 -7.35
C VAL A 15 14.94 12.73 -6.66
N ALA A 16 16.01 12.41 -7.38
CA ALA A 16 17.26 11.98 -6.76
C ALA A 16 17.76 13.16 -5.91
N LEU A 17 17.20 13.28 -4.70
CA LEU A 17 17.47 14.35 -3.75
C LEU A 17 18.98 14.30 -3.45
N LYS A 18 19.74 15.23 -4.03
CA LYS A 18 21.18 15.36 -3.81
C LYS A 18 21.43 15.91 -2.40
N LEU A 19 21.13 15.11 -1.38
CA LEU A 19 21.40 15.38 0.01
C LEU A 19 22.87 15.06 0.29
N ASN A 20 23.54 15.93 1.04
CA ASN A 20 24.83 15.57 1.59
C ASN A 20 24.67 14.61 2.78
N ALA A 21 25.75 13.91 3.13
CA ALA A 21 25.76 12.90 4.19
C ALA A 21 25.19 13.43 5.52
N ARG A 22 25.50 14.68 5.89
CA ARG A 22 25.01 15.32 7.11
C ARG A 22 23.51 15.61 7.06
N GLN A 23 22.97 16.06 5.92
CA GLN A 23 21.52 16.26 5.77
C GLN A 23 20.77 14.93 5.82
N LYS A 24 21.34 13.89 5.20
CA LYS A 24 20.80 12.53 5.27
C LYS A 24 20.73 12.02 6.71
N ALA A 25 21.84 12.12 7.45
CA ALA A 25 21.90 11.74 8.86
C ALA A 25 20.90 12.52 9.73
N PHE A 26 20.73 13.82 9.48
CA PHE A 26 19.71 14.63 10.18
C PHE A 26 18.30 14.06 9.95
N CYS A 27 17.93 13.77 8.70
CA CYS A 27 16.63 13.22 8.37
C CYS A 27 16.41 11.85 9.03
N GLU A 28 17.41 10.96 9.00
CA GLU A 28 17.36 9.63 9.63
C GLU A 28 17.15 9.73 11.16
N TYR A 29 17.97 10.53 11.86
CA TYR A 29 17.82 10.75 13.30
C TYR A 29 16.48 11.41 13.66
N TYR A 30 16.01 12.32 12.81
CA TYR A 30 14.74 13.01 13.05
C TYR A 30 13.54 12.10 12.87
N VAL A 31 13.56 11.20 11.89
CA VAL A 31 12.51 10.19 11.71
C VAL A 31 12.48 9.21 12.90
N ALA A 32 13.64 8.86 13.46
CA ALA A 32 13.74 7.97 14.60
C ALA A 32 13.31 8.62 15.94
N SER A 33 13.72 9.86 16.20
CA SER A 33 13.54 10.50 17.52
C SER A 33 12.37 11.49 17.60
N GLY A 34 11.93 12.06 16.47
CA GLY A 34 11.00 13.19 16.44
C GLY A 34 11.56 14.50 17.02
N ASN A 35 12.78 14.52 17.56
CA ASN A 35 13.43 15.70 18.11
C ASN A 35 14.41 16.30 17.11
N ALA A 36 14.03 17.43 16.51
CA ALA A 36 14.78 18.00 15.41
C ALA A 36 16.10 18.65 15.86
N THR A 37 16.15 19.29 17.03
CA THR A 37 17.38 19.91 17.56
C THR A 37 18.42 18.84 17.89
N GLU A 38 18.02 17.79 18.60
CA GLU A 38 18.90 16.68 18.96
C GLU A 38 19.39 15.94 17.71
N SER A 39 18.50 15.73 16.73
CA SER A 39 18.85 15.09 15.46
C SER A 39 19.87 15.90 14.67
N ALA A 40 19.78 17.23 14.68
CA ALA A 40 20.78 18.09 14.04
C ALA A 40 22.13 18.02 14.76
N ILE A 41 22.14 17.97 16.09
CA ILE A 41 23.39 17.80 16.86
C ILE A 41 24.04 16.45 16.53
N LYS A 42 23.27 15.36 16.56
CA LYS A 42 23.76 14.00 16.22
C LYS A 42 24.25 13.90 14.78
N ALA A 43 23.62 14.62 13.85
CA ALA A 43 24.05 14.70 12.46
C ALA A 43 25.34 15.52 12.25
N GLY A 44 25.90 16.15 13.29
CA GLY A 44 27.15 16.90 13.23
C GLY A 44 26.98 18.40 12.95
N TYR A 45 25.79 18.98 13.16
CA TYR A 45 25.64 20.43 13.18
C TYR A 45 26.12 21.00 14.52
N LYS A 46 26.76 22.17 14.49
CA LYS A 46 27.13 22.91 15.71
C LYS A 46 25.88 23.17 16.55
N GLU A 47 25.98 23.00 17.87
CA GLU A 47 24.84 23.11 18.78
C GLU A 47 24.08 24.45 18.65
N ARG A 48 24.81 25.57 18.63
CA ARG A 48 24.21 26.90 18.40
C ARG A 48 23.43 26.97 17.09
N TYR A 49 23.96 26.36 16.03
CA TYR A 49 23.27 26.30 14.74
C TYR A 49 22.01 25.44 14.83
N ALA A 50 22.10 24.24 15.41
CA ALA A 50 20.98 23.32 15.58
C ALA A 50 19.82 23.98 16.33
N ARG A 51 20.09 24.64 17.47
CA ARG A 51 19.05 25.32 18.27
C ARG A 51 18.33 26.43 17.49
N GLN A 52 19.02 27.14 16.58
CA GLN A 52 18.45 28.30 15.87
C GLN A 52 17.90 27.99 14.48
N ASN A 53 18.45 26.99 13.78
CA ASN A 53 18.21 26.78 12.34
C ASN A 53 17.45 25.50 12.02
N THR A 54 17.10 24.69 13.02
CA THR A 54 16.26 23.50 12.83
C THR A 54 14.91 23.79 12.15
N PRO A 55 14.18 24.90 12.45
CA PRO A 55 12.98 25.25 11.69
C PRO A 55 13.23 25.47 10.20
N LYS A 56 14.43 25.95 9.82
CA LYS A 56 14.82 26.10 8.41
C LYS A 56 15.08 24.74 7.75
N LEU A 57 15.72 23.81 8.46
CA LEU A 57 15.92 22.43 7.98
C LEU A 57 14.58 21.74 7.72
N LEU A 58 13.59 21.93 8.60
CA LEU A 58 12.24 21.36 8.46
C LEU A 58 11.36 22.06 7.41
N ARG A 59 11.76 23.24 6.91
CA ARG A 59 11.09 23.93 5.80
C ARG A 59 11.78 23.67 4.44
N ASN A 60 12.95 23.04 4.45
CA ASN A 60 13.67 22.74 3.23
C ASN A 60 12.94 21.60 2.50
N THR A 61 12.40 21.89 1.31
CA THR A 61 11.58 20.96 0.52
C THR A 61 12.31 19.64 0.21
N THR A 62 13.62 19.70 -0.05
CA THR A 62 14.46 18.53 -0.30
C THR A 62 14.52 17.62 0.93
N LEU A 63 14.74 18.19 2.11
CA LEU A 63 14.83 17.42 3.36
C LEU A 63 13.46 16.87 3.78
N VAL A 64 12.41 17.67 3.59
CA VAL A 64 11.02 17.25 3.86
C VAL A 64 10.60 16.10 2.96
N GLY A 65 10.93 16.15 1.67
CA GLY A 65 10.69 15.05 0.73
C GLY A 65 11.35 13.76 1.20
N TYR A 66 12.61 13.82 1.61
CA TYR A 66 13.33 12.64 2.10
C TYR A 66 12.79 12.11 3.44
N ILE A 67 12.41 13.00 4.37
CA ILE A 67 11.73 12.60 5.62
C ILE A 67 10.42 11.87 5.32
N LYS A 68 9.64 12.35 4.34
CA LYS A 68 8.41 11.69 3.90
C LYS A 68 8.70 10.29 3.35
N GLU A 69 9.69 10.17 2.47
CA GLU A 69 10.11 8.88 1.91
C GLU A 69 10.55 7.89 3.00
N LEU A 70 11.38 8.33 3.95
CA LEU A 70 11.80 7.50 5.09
C LEU A 70 10.62 7.06 5.95
N ARG A 71 9.64 7.93 6.20
CA ARG A 71 8.44 7.60 6.96
C ARG A 71 7.56 6.59 6.23
N GLU A 72 7.36 6.76 4.92
CA GLU A 72 6.60 5.80 4.12
C GLU A 72 7.30 4.44 4.07
N LYS A 73 8.62 4.41 3.86
CA LYS A 73 9.42 3.18 3.96
C LYS A 73 9.30 2.51 5.33
N THR A 74 9.31 3.29 6.41
CA THR A 74 9.14 2.76 7.78
C THR A 74 7.71 2.26 8.02
N LYS A 75 6.71 2.92 7.42
CA LYS A 75 5.31 2.51 7.53
C LYS A 75 5.06 1.20 6.80
N THR A 76 5.60 1.06 5.59
CA THR A 76 5.51 -0.19 4.83
C THR A 76 6.34 -1.30 5.46
N SER A 77 7.54 -1.02 5.99
CA SER A 77 8.36 -2.03 6.68
C SER A 77 7.78 -2.53 8.00
N ARG A 78 6.83 -1.82 8.61
CA ARG A 78 6.09 -2.28 9.80
C ARG A 78 4.96 -3.26 9.46
N ILE A 79 4.55 -3.31 8.20
CA ILE A 79 3.50 -4.21 7.74
C ILE A 79 4.20 -5.41 7.10
N MET A 80 3.91 -6.62 7.61
CA MET A 80 4.40 -7.84 6.98
C MET A 80 3.94 -7.91 5.51
N THR A 81 4.90 -8.04 4.60
CA THR A 81 4.70 -8.32 3.19
C THR A 81 4.01 -9.68 3.00
N ALA A 82 3.50 -9.94 1.80
CA ALA A 82 2.89 -11.24 1.49
C ALA A 82 3.88 -12.41 1.71
N ILE A 83 5.16 -12.19 1.42
CA ILE A 83 6.22 -13.20 1.59
C ILE A 83 6.47 -13.46 3.08
N GLU A 84 6.68 -12.41 3.88
CA GLU A 84 6.93 -12.56 5.33
C GLU A 84 5.76 -13.24 6.05
N ARG A 85 4.51 -12.97 5.63
CA ARG A 85 3.34 -13.69 6.17
C ARG A 85 3.39 -15.19 5.82
N ARG A 86 3.78 -15.55 4.60
CA ARG A 86 3.94 -16.97 4.19
C ARG A 86 5.05 -17.66 4.96
N GLU A 87 6.17 -16.99 5.16
CA GLU A 87 7.29 -17.49 5.95
C GLU A 87 6.87 -17.74 7.40
N PHE A 88 6.21 -16.76 8.02
CA PHE A 88 5.67 -16.89 9.38
C PHE A 88 4.68 -18.05 9.51
N LEU A 89 3.69 -18.15 8.61
CA LEU A 89 2.72 -19.26 8.62
C LEU A 89 3.42 -20.62 8.44
N THR A 90 4.41 -20.69 7.55
CA THR A 90 5.21 -21.90 7.32
C THR A 90 5.99 -22.29 8.57
N GLU A 91 6.55 -21.33 9.30
CA GLU A 91 7.26 -21.57 10.56
C GLU A 91 6.31 -22.13 11.62
N VAL A 92 5.12 -21.53 11.79
CA VAL A 92 4.07 -22.01 12.72
C VAL A 92 3.69 -23.46 12.42
N ILE A 93 3.56 -23.82 11.13
CA ILE A 93 3.25 -25.19 10.72
C ILE A 93 4.38 -26.17 11.05
N LYS A 94 5.64 -25.78 10.84
CA LYS A 94 6.82 -26.67 10.95
C LYS A 94 7.39 -26.80 12.36
N ASN A 95 7.37 -25.74 13.16
CA ASN A 95 8.17 -25.68 14.39
C ASN A 95 7.67 -26.60 15.51
N GLY A 96 6.46 -27.17 15.39
CA GLY A 96 5.88 -28.14 16.31
C GLY A 96 5.59 -27.64 17.73
N LYS A 97 5.93 -26.38 18.04
CA LYS A 97 5.77 -25.75 19.36
C LYS A 97 4.33 -25.32 19.63
N GLU A 98 3.61 -24.98 18.56
CA GLU A 98 2.21 -24.55 18.65
C GLU A 98 1.25 -25.73 18.70
N LYS A 99 0.04 -25.51 19.23
CA LYS A 99 -1.03 -26.53 19.28
C LYS A 99 -1.40 -26.97 17.86
N ILE A 100 -1.76 -28.25 17.69
CA ILE A 100 -2.18 -28.81 16.40
C ILE A 100 -3.26 -27.95 15.72
N GLN A 101 -4.23 -27.45 16.49
CA GLN A 101 -5.30 -26.60 16.00
C GLN A 101 -4.79 -25.30 15.36
N ASP A 102 -3.79 -24.66 15.95
CA ASP A 102 -3.24 -23.40 15.45
C ASP A 102 -2.39 -23.63 14.20
N ARG A 103 -1.71 -24.78 14.12
CA ARG A 103 -0.99 -25.22 12.91
C ARG A 103 -1.94 -25.53 11.75
N LEU A 104 -3.07 -26.20 12.02
CA LEU A 104 -4.10 -26.46 11.00
C LEU A 104 -4.74 -25.17 10.48
N LYS A 105 -4.98 -24.19 11.36
CA LYS A 105 -5.44 -22.85 10.94
C LYS A 105 -4.40 -22.13 10.08
N ALA A 106 -3.12 -22.19 10.45
CA ALA A 106 -2.05 -21.58 9.66
C ALA A 106 -1.96 -22.21 8.25
N LEU A 107 -2.12 -23.54 8.16
CA LEU A 107 -2.19 -24.26 6.89
C LEU A 107 -3.40 -23.86 6.05
N ASP A 108 -4.60 -23.77 6.64
CA ASP A 108 -5.81 -23.31 5.95
C ASP A 108 -5.67 -21.87 5.41
N ILE A 109 -5.09 -20.96 6.20
CA ILE A 109 -4.82 -19.59 5.76
C ILE A 109 -3.84 -19.58 4.58
N LEU A 110 -2.79 -20.41 4.62
CA LEU A 110 -1.81 -20.50 3.54
C LEU A 110 -2.46 -21.00 2.23
N ASN A 111 -3.26 -22.05 2.30
CA ASN A 111 -3.98 -22.60 1.14
C ASN A 111 -4.96 -21.57 0.52
N LYS A 112 -5.64 -20.78 1.36
CA LYS A 112 -6.48 -19.65 0.92
C LYS A 112 -5.66 -18.54 0.25
N MET A 113 -4.46 -18.26 0.75
CA MET A 113 -3.55 -17.27 0.16
C MET A 113 -2.97 -17.72 -1.19
N ASP A 114 -2.76 -19.02 -1.39
CA ASP A 114 -2.23 -19.59 -2.63
C ASP A 114 -3.32 -19.91 -3.67
N GLY A 115 -4.59 -19.77 -3.30
CA GLY A 115 -5.71 -20.07 -4.18
C GLY A 115 -5.84 -21.56 -4.49
N GLU A 116 -5.23 -22.44 -3.68
CA GLU A 116 -5.36 -23.90 -3.83
C GLU A 116 -6.81 -24.36 -3.59
N TYR A 117 -7.58 -23.59 -2.82
CA TYR A 117 -9.02 -23.78 -2.66
C TYR A 117 -9.79 -23.01 -3.73
N ILE A 118 -10.29 -23.73 -4.75
CA ILE A 118 -11.39 -23.23 -5.60
C ILE A 118 -12.69 -23.50 -4.85
N GLU A 119 -13.14 -22.54 -4.04
CA GLU A 119 -14.47 -22.61 -3.44
C GLU A 119 -15.50 -22.46 -4.56
N LYS A 120 -16.21 -23.55 -4.91
CA LYS A 120 -17.37 -23.46 -5.80
C LYS A 120 -18.44 -22.65 -5.08
N MET A 121 -18.47 -21.34 -5.32
CA MET A 121 -19.58 -20.51 -4.88
C MET A 121 -20.87 -21.03 -5.53
N GLN A 122 -21.73 -21.67 -4.74
CA GLN A 122 -23.11 -21.91 -5.14
C GLN A 122 -23.83 -20.56 -5.13
N LEU A 123 -23.86 -19.85 -6.26
CA LEU A 123 -24.82 -18.76 -6.43
C LEU A 123 -26.21 -19.40 -6.53
N SER A 124 -26.94 -19.46 -5.42
CA SER A 124 -28.37 -19.81 -5.38
C SER A 124 -29.25 -18.65 -5.84
N GLY A 125 -28.84 -17.94 -6.90
CA GLY A 125 -29.70 -16.97 -7.56
C GLY A 125 -30.60 -17.73 -8.53
N GLN A 126 -31.91 -17.56 -8.41
CA GLN A 126 -32.80 -17.82 -9.55
C GLN A 126 -32.37 -16.87 -10.67
N LEU A 127 -31.49 -17.34 -11.54
CA LEU A 127 -31.19 -16.65 -12.78
C LEU A 127 -32.47 -16.75 -13.60
N ASN A 128 -33.26 -15.68 -13.60
CA ASN A 128 -34.25 -15.47 -14.65
C ASN A 128 -33.45 -15.29 -15.94
N THR A 129 -33.12 -16.41 -16.59
CA THR A 129 -32.31 -16.44 -17.81
C THR A 129 -33.04 -15.87 -19.01
N ASN A 130 -34.33 -15.57 -18.85
CA ASN A 130 -35.11 -14.84 -19.83
C ASN A 130 -35.00 -13.32 -19.57
N PRO A 131 -34.18 -12.59 -20.34
CA PRO A 131 -34.03 -11.14 -20.18
C PRO A 131 -35.31 -10.35 -20.50
N PHE A 132 -36.35 -11.03 -21.00
CA PHE A 132 -37.61 -10.43 -21.45
C PHE A 132 -38.79 -10.74 -20.53
N SER A 133 -38.60 -11.45 -19.42
CA SER A 133 -39.70 -11.91 -18.54
C SER A 133 -40.49 -10.78 -17.87
N GLY A 134 -39.95 -9.57 -17.85
CA GLY A 134 -40.59 -8.38 -17.26
C GLY A 134 -41.24 -7.44 -18.27
N LEU A 135 -41.24 -7.77 -19.56
CA LEU A 135 -41.77 -6.89 -20.62
C LEU A 135 -43.19 -7.28 -21.01
N THR A 136 -43.99 -6.25 -21.32
CA THR A 136 -45.31 -6.39 -21.92
C THR A 136 -45.22 -6.73 -23.40
N ILE A 137 -46.30 -7.25 -23.98
CA ILE A 137 -46.36 -7.63 -25.41
C ILE A 137 -46.03 -6.43 -26.32
N GLU A 138 -46.48 -5.22 -25.97
CA GLU A 138 -46.19 -4.01 -26.75
C GLU A 138 -44.72 -3.63 -26.70
N GLU A 139 -44.06 -3.75 -25.53
CA GLU A 139 -42.62 -3.49 -25.40
C GLU A 139 -41.79 -4.52 -26.19
N LEU A 140 -42.19 -5.79 -26.20
CA LEU A 140 -41.58 -6.82 -27.03
C LEU A 140 -41.74 -6.52 -28.53
N ARG A 141 -42.93 -6.06 -28.95
CA ARG A 141 -43.23 -5.70 -30.33
C ARG A 141 -42.42 -4.48 -30.79
N ALA A 142 -42.27 -3.48 -29.92
CA ALA A 142 -41.44 -2.31 -30.18
C ALA A 142 -39.96 -2.67 -30.33
N LEU A 143 -39.43 -3.57 -29.49
CA LEU A 143 -38.06 -4.09 -29.60
C LEU A 143 -37.85 -4.89 -30.89
N ALA A 144 -38.87 -5.61 -31.36
CA ALA A 144 -38.83 -6.35 -32.62
C ALA A 144 -39.02 -5.44 -33.86
N GLY A 145 -39.19 -4.12 -33.69
CA GLY A 145 -39.37 -3.17 -34.78
C GLY A 145 -40.77 -3.20 -35.42
N GLY A 146 -41.75 -3.83 -34.78
CA GLY A 146 -43.13 -3.85 -35.26
C GLY A 146 -43.80 -2.49 -35.04
N LYS A 147 -44.23 -1.83 -36.11
CA LYS A 147 -45.10 -0.65 -36.01
C LYS A 147 -46.50 -1.09 -35.57
N SER A 148 -47.03 -0.49 -34.51
CA SER A 148 -48.42 -0.64 -34.09
C SER A 148 -49.32 -0.21 -35.26
N GLY A 149 -50.04 -1.16 -35.83
CA GLY A 149 -51.10 -0.92 -36.83
C GLY A 149 -52.41 -0.62 -36.15
#